data_AF-A0A2V6QWT4-F1
#
_entry.id   AF-A0A2V6QWT4-F1
#
_cell.length_a   1.000
_cell.length_b   1.000
_cell.length_c   1.000
_cell.angle_alpha   90.00
_cell.angle_beta   90.00
_cell.angle_gamma   90.00
#
_symmetry.space_group_name_H-M   'P 1'
#
loop_
_entity.id
_entity.type
_entity.pdbx_description
1 polymer ?
#
loop_
_entity_poly.entity_id
_entity_poly.type
_entity_poly.pdbx_seq_one_letter_code
_entity_poly.pdbx_strand_id
1 'polypeptide(L)'
;MRARGALLAALLLAPTTGGASPLPVAHIEIEGVISPVTLRLVGLAIDRAQAERAQALVIQLDTPGGLERSMRSIVQRMMNADVPVVVYVAPTGARAASAGVFITMAAHVAAMAPATNIGAASPVALGGGADKTMLKKVENDAAAFIRTVAVERGRNADWAEKAVRQAVSITEREALKLKVVDLIADSLPDLLDKLDGRVVKLPKATVTLATKGAPVRPIEIGVRDRVLNVITDPNVAYILMMLGMLGLFFELSNPGVVLPGVIGGISLILAFFAFQSLPINYAGVLLILFGIVLLIAEIKIVSHGILALGGIVSMALGSLMLFDAPELGFRVSWWAIVPMVGLTSGLFLFVVAAGVRALSGRQLLGPSGLVGTLGVARERLAPEGHVLVHGELWRAVAEGGPLEPGAQVRVLAVDGLTLRVGKADAERGNP
;
A
#
# COMPACT_ATOMS: atom_id res chain seq x y z
N MET A 1 68.96 -35.16 50.22
CA MET A 1 67.50 -35.31 50.04
C MET A 1 66.82 -33.97 50.34
N ARG A 2 66.01 -33.54 49.37
CA ARG A 2 65.24 -32.30 49.19
C ARG A 2 64.76 -31.53 50.44
N ALA A 3 65.21 -30.29 50.56
CA ALA A 3 64.53 -29.23 51.29
C ALA A 3 63.31 -28.74 50.49
N ARG A 4 62.13 -28.67 51.11
CA ARG A 4 60.92 -28.07 50.54
C ARG A 4 60.57 -26.83 51.37
N GLY A 5 60.84 -25.66 50.81
CA GLY A 5 60.33 -24.38 51.31
C GLY A 5 58.84 -24.27 50.98
N ALA A 6 58.03 -23.92 51.99
CA ALA A 6 56.65 -23.53 51.81
C ALA A 6 56.60 -22.00 51.67
N LEU A 7 56.41 -21.52 50.44
CA LEU A 7 56.12 -20.12 50.15
C LEU A 7 54.60 -19.92 50.29
N LEU A 8 54.14 -19.22 51.33
CA LEU A 8 52.76 -18.74 51.40
C LEU A 8 52.60 -17.58 50.41
N ALA A 9 51.94 -17.84 49.27
CA ALA A 9 51.45 -16.79 48.39
C ALA A 9 50.11 -16.26 48.93
N ALA A 10 50.14 -15.08 49.55
CA ALA A 10 48.93 -14.34 49.89
C ALA A 10 48.30 -13.79 48.61
N LEU A 11 47.23 -14.44 48.14
CA LEU A 11 46.43 -13.98 47.02
C LEU A 11 45.58 -12.78 47.49
N LEU A 12 46.03 -11.57 47.18
CA LEU A 12 45.25 -10.34 47.33
C LEU A 12 44.04 -10.41 46.39
N LEU A 13 42.86 -10.77 46.91
CA LEU A 13 41.60 -10.52 46.23
C LEU A 13 41.36 -9.00 46.20
N ALA A 14 41.66 -8.37 45.07
CA ALA A 14 41.15 -7.04 44.79
C ALA A 14 39.61 -7.12 44.67
N PRO A 15 38.85 -6.21 45.30
CA PRO A 15 37.41 -6.17 45.11
C PRO A 15 37.12 -5.79 43.67
N THR A 16 36.52 -6.70 42.90
CA THR A 16 35.92 -6.35 41.63
C THR A 16 34.70 -5.48 41.93
N THR A 17 34.85 -4.17 41.78
CA THR A 17 33.72 -3.26 41.67
C THR A 17 32.96 -3.65 40.41
N GLY A 18 31.96 -4.52 40.55
CA GLY A 18 30.98 -4.79 39.52
C GLY A 18 30.18 -3.51 39.26
N GLY A 19 30.67 -2.69 38.34
CA GLY A 19 29.88 -1.58 37.80
C GLY A 19 28.62 -2.17 37.20
N ALA A 20 27.47 -1.91 37.82
CA ALA A 20 26.18 -2.27 37.25
C ALA A 20 26.13 -1.69 35.84
N SER A 21 25.97 -2.56 34.83
CA SER A 21 25.86 -2.09 33.45
C SER A 21 24.70 -1.08 33.37
N PRO A 22 24.89 0.09 32.76
CA PRO A 22 23.86 1.10 32.70
C PRO A 22 22.59 0.53 32.07
N LEU A 23 21.44 0.86 32.67
CA LEU A 23 20.15 0.42 32.17
C LEU A 23 19.98 0.89 30.72
N PRO A 24 19.38 0.05 29.84
CA PRO A 24 19.25 0.41 28.44
C PRO A 24 18.31 1.58 28.25
N VAL A 25 18.53 2.34 27.17
CA VAL A 25 17.56 3.30 26.65
C VAL A 25 16.81 2.63 25.52
N ALA A 26 15.49 2.47 25.69
CA ALA A 26 14.63 1.94 24.65
C ALA A 26 14.48 3.00 23.55
N HIS A 27 14.48 2.58 22.29
CA HIS A 27 14.34 3.48 21.14
C HIS A 27 13.31 2.93 20.15
N ILE A 28 12.43 3.80 19.66
CA ILE A 28 11.51 3.50 18.57
C ILE A 28 11.46 4.68 17.61
N GLU A 29 11.39 4.37 16.32
CA GLU A 29 11.22 5.34 15.25
C GLU A 29 9.77 5.37 14.80
N ILE A 30 9.23 6.57 14.68
CA ILE A 30 7.87 6.82 14.19
C ILE A 30 7.97 7.81 13.05
N GLU A 31 7.78 7.28 11.85
CA GLU A 31 7.73 8.04 10.61
C GLU A 31 6.31 7.98 10.03
N GLY A 32 5.84 9.13 9.54
CA GLY A 32 4.57 9.23 8.82
C GLY A 32 3.37 9.49 9.72
N VAL A 33 2.21 9.02 9.27
CA VAL A 33 0.91 9.48 9.80
C VAL A 33 0.59 8.84 11.16
N ILE A 34 0.13 9.65 12.12
CA ILE A 34 -0.37 9.14 13.40
C ILE A 34 -1.70 8.41 13.19
N SER A 35 -1.63 7.08 13.28
CA SER A 35 -2.73 6.17 13.00
C SER A 35 -3.01 5.23 14.19
N PRO A 36 -4.07 4.40 14.15
CA PRO A 36 -4.30 3.38 15.18
C PRO A 36 -3.16 2.38 15.30
N VAL A 37 -2.39 2.15 14.22
CA VAL A 37 -1.18 1.32 14.25
C VAL A 37 -0.07 2.00 15.04
N THR A 38 0.17 3.29 14.78
CA THR A 38 1.14 4.09 15.55
C THR A 38 0.81 4.10 17.03
N LEU A 39 -0.47 4.24 17.40
CA LEU A 39 -0.93 4.13 18.78
C LEU A 39 -0.57 2.76 19.40
N ARG A 40 -0.78 1.67 18.66
CA ARG A 40 -0.42 0.32 19.12
C ARG A 40 1.09 0.18 19.33
N LEU A 41 1.89 0.66 18.37
CA LEU A 41 3.36 0.60 18.43
C LEU A 41 3.90 1.40 19.61
N VAL A 42 3.43 2.63 19.82
CA VAL A 42 3.80 3.46 20.98
C VAL A 42 3.39 2.79 22.29
N GLY A 43 2.17 2.24 22.35
CA GLY A 43 1.71 1.49 23.52
C GLY A 43 2.63 0.32 23.86
N LEU A 44 2.97 -0.51 22.86
CA LEU A 44 3.88 -1.64 23.02
C LEU A 44 5.29 -1.19 23.43
N ALA A 45 5.80 -0.09 22.86
CA ALA A 45 7.10 0.46 23.22
C ALA A 45 7.13 0.94 24.67
N ILE A 46 6.08 1.61 25.14
CA ILE A 46 5.93 2.04 26.54
C ILE A 46 5.88 0.81 27.46
N ASP A 47 5.00 -0.16 27.16
CA ASP A 47 4.82 -1.36 27.98
C ASP A 47 6.13 -2.17 28.08
N ARG A 48 6.87 -2.29 26.98
CA ARG A 48 8.14 -3.03 26.93
C ARG A 48 9.26 -2.27 27.64
N ALA A 49 9.37 -0.96 27.46
CA ALA A 49 10.33 -0.14 28.19
C ALA A 49 10.10 -0.20 29.71
N GLN A 50 8.83 -0.26 30.14
CA GLN A 50 8.48 -0.46 31.55
C GLN A 50 8.85 -1.87 32.04
N ALA A 51 8.52 -2.91 31.28
CA ALA A 51 8.81 -4.30 31.65
C ALA A 51 10.32 -4.57 31.76
N GLU A 52 11.11 -3.99 30.85
CA GLU A 52 12.57 -4.10 30.83
C GLU A 52 13.27 -3.13 31.79
N ARG A 53 12.51 -2.28 32.50
CA ARG A 53 13.02 -1.22 33.38
C ARG A 53 14.06 -0.35 32.68
N ALA A 54 13.77 0.03 31.44
CA ALA A 54 14.62 0.91 30.67
C ALA A 54 14.78 2.26 31.38
N GLN A 55 15.95 2.88 31.22
CA GLN A 55 16.25 4.19 31.79
C GLN A 55 15.31 5.28 31.24
N ALA A 56 14.98 5.17 29.96
CA ALA A 56 14.02 6.00 29.24
C ALA A 56 13.57 5.27 27.96
N LEU A 57 12.43 5.72 27.41
CA LEU A 57 12.00 5.43 26.05
C LEU A 57 12.19 6.69 25.20
N VAL A 58 13.03 6.61 24.16
CA VAL A 58 13.19 7.65 23.13
C VAL A 58 12.28 7.31 21.96
N ILE A 59 11.33 8.18 21.68
CA ILE A 59 10.49 8.16 20.48
C ILE A 59 11.09 9.17 19.50
N GLN A 60 11.77 8.67 18.48
CA GLN A 60 12.22 9.48 17.35
C GLN A 60 11.04 9.72 16.42
N LEU A 61 10.71 10.98 16.14
CA LEU A 61 9.46 11.37 15.50
C LEU A 61 9.70 12.22 14.26
N ASP A 62 9.14 11.77 13.14
CA ASP A 62 8.88 12.58 11.95
C ASP A 62 7.45 12.36 11.47
N THR A 63 6.58 13.35 11.66
CA THR A 63 5.15 13.18 11.36
C THR A 63 4.53 14.45 10.76
N PRO A 64 3.72 14.29 9.68
CA PRO A 64 2.86 15.36 9.18
C PRO A 64 1.62 15.60 10.06
N GLY A 65 1.32 14.70 11.01
CA GLY A 65 0.06 14.70 11.73
C GLY A 65 -0.66 13.36 11.68
N GLY A 66 -1.96 13.37 11.97
CA GLY A 66 -2.80 12.18 11.84
C GLY A 66 -4.11 12.29 12.60
N LEU A 67 -4.67 11.15 12.98
CA LEU A 67 -6.00 11.07 13.58
C LEU A 67 -6.01 11.54 15.04
N GLU A 68 -6.96 12.42 15.36
CA GLU A 68 -7.11 13.00 16.70
C GLU A 68 -7.26 11.93 17.80
N ARG A 69 -8.11 10.91 17.59
CA ARG A 69 -8.32 9.84 18.57
C ARG A 69 -7.01 9.10 18.90
N SER A 70 -6.21 8.80 17.88
CA SER A 70 -4.92 8.13 18.05
C SER A 70 -3.93 9.02 18.77
N MET A 71 -3.85 10.30 18.39
CA MET A 71 -3.01 11.30 19.05
C MET A 71 -3.35 11.44 20.54
N ARG A 72 -4.63 11.64 20.90
CA ARG A 72 -5.05 11.79 22.30
C ARG A 72 -4.75 10.56 23.12
N SER A 73 -4.95 9.38 22.54
CA SER A 73 -4.67 8.10 23.21
C SER A 73 -3.16 7.91 23.44
N ILE A 74 -2.30 8.35 22.50
CA ILE A 74 -0.84 8.36 22.67
C ILE A 74 -0.46 9.31 23.81
N VAL A 75 -0.95 10.55 23.78
CA VAL A 75 -0.68 11.55 24.83
C VAL A 75 -1.09 11.02 26.20
N GLN A 76 -2.29 10.43 26.31
CA GLN A 76 -2.78 9.84 27.55
C GLN A 76 -1.86 8.71 28.03
N ARG A 77 -1.41 7.82 27.15
CA ARG A 77 -0.45 6.77 27.51
C ARG A 77 0.87 7.34 28.00
N MET A 78 1.41 8.35 27.32
CA MET A 78 2.66 9.01 27.73
C MET A 78 2.55 9.71 29.08
N MET A 79 1.41 10.35 29.38
CA MET A 79 1.18 11.01 30.66
C MET A 79 1.05 10.02 31.83
N ASN A 80 0.64 8.78 31.56
CA ASN A 80 0.48 7.73 32.57
C ASN A 80 1.62 6.70 32.60
N ALA A 81 2.68 6.91 31.82
CA ALA A 81 3.80 5.98 31.74
C ALA A 81 4.63 6.00 33.04
N ASP A 82 5.02 4.81 33.53
CA ASP A 82 5.94 4.67 34.66
C ASP A 82 7.43 4.68 34.21
N VAL A 83 7.70 5.00 32.94
CA VAL A 83 9.04 5.16 32.36
C VAL A 83 9.18 6.56 31.76
N PRO A 84 10.34 7.23 31.88
CA PRO A 84 10.57 8.51 31.21
C PRO A 84 10.46 8.37 29.69
N VAL A 85 9.53 9.12 29.10
CA VAL A 85 9.33 9.18 27.64
C VAL A 85 9.93 10.46 27.08
N VAL A 86 10.93 10.32 26.22
CA VAL A 86 11.58 11.40 25.48
C VAL A 86 11.05 11.40 24.05
N VAL A 87 10.60 12.55 23.55
CA VAL A 87 10.28 12.71 22.12
C VAL A 87 11.39 13.51 21.47
N TYR A 88 11.96 12.96 20.41
CA TYR A 88 13.05 13.57 19.64
C TYR A 88 12.60 13.77 18.20
N VAL A 89 12.34 15.03 17.80
CA VAL A 89 11.99 15.36 16.42
C VAL A 89 13.24 15.29 15.57
N ALA A 90 13.35 14.25 14.76
CA ALA A 90 14.57 13.88 14.03
C ALA A 90 14.24 12.84 12.95
N PRO A 91 15.10 12.67 11.92
CA PRO A 91 16.42 13.29 11.71
C PRO A 91 16.35 14.77 11.27
N THR A 92 17.49 15.37 10.95
CA THR A 92 17.57 16.68 10.30
C THR A 92 16.60 16.76 9.11
N GLY A 93 15.77 17.80 9.04
CA GLY A 93 14.71 17.95 8.03
C GLY A 93 13.36 17.35 8.41
N ALA A 94 13.27 16.59 9.51
CA ALA A 94 12.03 16.07 10.05
C ALA A 94 11.13 17.17 10.61
N ARG A 95 9.88 16.81 10.89
CA ARG A 95 8.89 17.70 11.47
C ARG A 95 8.01 17.01 12.52
N ALA A 96 7.51 17.81 13.46
CA ALA A 96 6.41 17.42 14.33
C ALA A 96 5.21 18.33 14.04
N ALA A 97 4.47 18.02 12.97
CA ALA A 97 3.31 18.79 12.57
C ALA A 97 2.00 18.19 13.14
N SER A 98 0.99 19.03 13.32
CA SER A 98 -0.35 18.62 13.70
C SER A 98 -0.36 17.75 14.97
N ALA A 99 -0.80 16.50 14.89
CA ALA A 99 -0.76 15.53 15.99
C ALA A 99 0.63 15.40 16.64
N GLY A 100 1.71 15.58 15.88
CA GLY A 100 3.08 15.55 16.37
C GLY A 100 3.35 16.62 17.43
N VAL A 101 2.72 17.79 17.35
CA VAL A 101 2.87 18.86 18.36
C VAL A 101 2.37 18.37 19.71
N PHE A 102 1.18 17.77 19.76
CA PHE A 102 0.60 17.27 21.00
C PHE A 102 1.45 16.15 21.62
N ILE A 103 1.95 15.23 20.80
CA ILE A 103 2.81 14.12 21.24
C ILE A 103 4.12 14.68 21.82
N THR A 104 4.80 15.57 21.10
CA THR A 104 6.04 16.21 21.56
C THR A 104 5.81 17.01 22.85
N MET A 105 4.73 17.80 22.91
CA MET A 105 4.39 18.60 24.09
C MET A 105 4.01 17.76 25.31
N ALA A 106 3.58 16.51 25.12
CA ALA A 106 3.28 15.56 26.20
C ALA A 106 4.50 14.82 26.74
N ALA A 107 5.64 14.90 26.06
CA ALA A 107 6.85 14.18 26.45
C ALA A 107 7.35 14.61 27.82
N HIS A 108 8.07 13.72 28.51
CA HIS A 108 8.78 14.10 29.72
C HIS A 108 9.96 15.01 29.39
N VAL A 109 10.68 14.70 28.31
CA VAL A 109 11.65 15.61 27.69
C VAL A 109 11.37 15.67 26.19
N ALA A 110 11.30 16.88 25.65
CA ALA A 110 11.12 17.15 24.23
C ALA A 110 12.43 17.69 23.66
N ALA A 111 12.90 17.09 22.58
CA ALA A 111 14.11 17.48 21.90
C ALA A 111 13.88 17.60 20.39
N MET A 112 14.69 18.42 19.73
CA MET A 112 14.64 18.60 18.28
C MET A 112 16.05 18.52 17.69
N ALA A 113 16.17 17.93 16.50
CA ALA A 113 17.39 18.01 15.70
C ALA A 113 17.52 19.38 15.02
N PRO A 114 18.75 19.81 14.65
CA PRO A 114 18.92 20.98 13.80
C PRO A 114 18.08 20.90 12.51
N ALA A 115 17.63 22.05 12.02
CA ALA A 115 16.82 22.16 10.81
C ALA A 115 15.55 21.28 10.83
N THR A 116 14.89 21.19 11.98
CA THR A 116 13.55 20.60 12.12
C THR A 116 12.52 21.68 12.47
N ASN A 117 11.23 21.37 12.32
CA ASN A 117 10.16 22.29 12.70
C ASN A 117 9.03 21.62 13.49
N ILE A 118 8.29 22.43 14.23
CA ILE A 118 7.15 22.01 15.05
C ILE A 118 6.02 23.05 14.95
N GLY A 119 4.78 22.59 14.79
CA GLY A 119 3.60 23.46 14.74
C GLY A 119 2.48 22.97 13.83
N ALA A 120 1.74 23.90 13.23
CA ALA A 120 0.60 23.62 12.35
C ALA A 120 -0.40 22.61 12.98
N ALA A 121 -0.86 22.93 14.19
CA ALA A 121 -1.71 22.06 15.03
C ALA A 121 -3.22 22.30 14.88
N SER A 122 -3.63 23.06 13.87
CA SER A 122 -5.04 23.35 13.61
C SER A 122 -5.80 22.10 13.15
N PRO A 123 -6.95 21.79 13.77
CA PRO A 123 -7.80 20.68 13.33
C PRO A 123 -8.37 20.94 11.94
N VAL A 124 -8.39 19.90 11.11
CA VAL A 124 -9.01 19.91 9.78
C VAL A 124 -10.00 18.75 9.67
N ALA A 125 -11.08 18.96 8.94
CA ALA A 125 -12.04 17.90 8.66
C ALA A 125 -11.59 17.05 7.47
N LEU A 126 -11.70 15.74 7.63
CA LEU A 126 -11.52 14.76 6.55
C LEU A 126 -12.65 14.99 5.52
N GLY A 127 -12.33 15.08 4.23
CA GLY A 127 -13.32 15.24 3.16
C GLY A 127 -13.90 16.65 2.94
N GLY A 128 -13.36 17.71 3.55
CA GLY A 128 -13.62 19.10 3.12
C GLY A 128 -15.04 19.67 3.34
N GLY A 129 -15.83 19.12 4.27
CA GLY A 129 -17.26 19.45 4.43
C GLY A 129 -17.74 19.80 5.84
N ALA A 130 -16.86 20.08 6.81
CA ALA A 130 -17.32 20.37 8.17
C ALA A 130 -17.89 21.78 8.31
N ASP A 131 -19.03 21.88 9.00
CA ASP A 131 -19.61 23.16 9.44
C ASP A 131 -18.57 23.97 10.22
N LYS A 132 -18.43 25.26 9.87
CA LYS A 132 -17.55 26.21 10.55
C LYS A 132 -17.79 26.25 12.06
N THR A 133 -19.04 26.08 12.49
CA THR A 133 -19.38 26.03 13.92
C THR A 133 -18.80 24.78 14.59
N MET A 134 -18.86 23.64 13.92
CA MET A 134 -18.28 22.39 14.41
C MET A 134 -16.76 22.45 14.45
N LEU A 135 -16.11 22.96 13.38
CA LEU A 135 -14.65 23.16 13.37
C LEU A 135 -14.19 24.07 14.51
N LYS A 136 -14.92 25.15 14.79
CA LYS A 136 -14.61 26.04 15.91
C LYS A 136 -14.74 25.35 17.28
N LYS A 137 -15.71 24.44 17.45
CA LYS A 137 -15.82 23.62 18.67
C LYS A 137 -14.63 22.68 18.81
N VAL A 138 -14.24 21.99 17.74
CA VAL A 138 -13.08 21.09 17.73
C VAL A 138 -11.78 21.86 17.98
N GLU A 139 -11.61 23.03 17.35
CA GLU A 139 -10.47 23.92 17.57
C GLU A 139 -10.38 24.38 19.03
N ASN A 140 -11.50 24.80 19.63
CA ASN A 140 -11.54 25.20 21.03
C ASN A 140 -11.17 24.05 21.98
N ASP A 141 -11.69 22.85 21.72
CA ASP A 141 -11.38 21.66 22.51
C ASP A 141 -9.90 21.26 22.37
N ALA A 142 -9.37 21.25 21.15
CA ALA A 142 -7.96 20.98 20.88
C ALA A 142 -7.04 22.02 21.54
N ALA A 143 -7.42 23.31 21.53
CA ALA A 143 -6.68 24.39 22.17
C ALA A 143 -6.67 24.23 23.70
N ALA A 144 -7.82 23.91 24.31
CA ALA A 144 -7.90 23.64 25.74
C ALA A 144 -7.04 22.41 26.13
N PHE A 145 -7.09 21.35 25.31
CA PHE A 145 -6.32 20.14 25.52
C PHE A 145 -4.81 20.41 25.47
N ILE A 146 -4.30 21.06 24.41
CA ILE A 146 -2.86 21.30 24.29
C ILE A 146 -2.33 22.22 25.38
N ARG A 147 -3.12 23.22 25.81
CA ARG A 147 -2.77 24.09 26.93
C ARG A 147 -2.61 23.30 28.23
N THR A 148 -3.55 22.38 28.49
CA THR A 148 -3.50 21.52 29.68
C THR A 148 -2.24 20.67 29.69
N VAL A 149 -1.93 20.03 28.56
CA VAL A 149 -0.71 19.22 28.39
C VAL A 149 0.55 20.08 28.57
N ALA A 150 0.58 21.27 27.98
CA ALA A 150 1.71 22.19 28.07
C ALA A 150 1.96 22.63 29.51
N VAL A 151 0.92 23.00 30.25
CA VAL A 151 1.03 23.42 31.66
C VAL A 151 1.53 22.27 32.53
N GLU A 152 0.97 21.06 32.38
CA GLU A 152 1.39 19.88 33.15
C GLU A 152 2.87 19.55 32.93
N ARG A 153 3.38 19.79 31.72
CA ARG A 153 4.80 19.59 31.38
C ARG A 153 5.68 20.84 31.54
N GLY A 154 5.13 21.95 32.04
CA GLY A 154 5.88 23.20 32.23
C GLY A 154 6.35 23.88 30.94
N ARG A 155 5.69 23.63 29.82
CA ARG A 155 5.97 24.19 28.48
C ARG A 155 5.08 25.39 28.17
N ASN A 156 5.40 26.12 27.12
CA ASN A 156 4.69 27.34 26.73
C ASN A 156 3.27 27.07 26.18
N ALA A 157 2.28 27.22 27.07
CA ALA A 157 0.87 27.02 26.76
C ALA A 157 0.31 28.05 25.77
N ASP A 158 0.81 29.29 25.77
CA ASP A 158 0.32 30.34 24.88
C ASP A 158 0.76 30.11 23.44
N TRP A 159 2.00 29.66 23.23
CA TRP A 159 2.44 29.21 21.93
C TRP A 159 1.67 27.96 21.50
N ALA A 160 1.47 27.00 22.40
CA ALA A 160 0.75 25.77 22.09
C ALA A 160 -0.68 26.06 21.60
N GLU A 161 -1.39 27.01 22.25
CA GLU A 161 -2.69 27.47 21.78
C GLU A 161 -2.60 28.14 20.40
N LYS A 162 -1.62 29.01 20.17
CA LYS A 162 -1.42 29.64 18.85
C LYS A 162 -1.15 28.59 17.76
N ALA A 163 -0.43 27.52 18.07
CA ALA A 163 -0.17 26.45 17.10
C ALA A 163 -1.48 25.79 16.64
N VAL A 164 -2.49 25.70 17.52
CA VAL A 164 -3.83 25.17 17.22
C VAL A 164 -4.70 26.21 16.52
N ARG A 165 -4.76 27.45 17.02
CA ARG A 165 -5.71 28.46 16.53
C ARG A 165 -5.25 29.19 15.27
N GLN A 166 -3.94 29.37 15.13
CA GLN A 166 -3.33 30.19 14.10
C GLN A 166 -2.40 29.38 13.18
N ALA A 167 -2.34 28.06 13.36
CA ALA A 167 -1.47 27.16 12.61
C ALA A 167 0.02 27.57 12.59
N VAL A 168 0.50 28.28 13.63
CA VAL A 168 1.90 28.73 13.64
C VAL A 168 2.86 27.54 13.65
N SER A 169 3.99 27.70 12.96
CA SER A 169 5.09 26.74 12.92
C SER A 169 6.39 27.47 13.20
N ILE A 170 7.28 26.85 13.96
CA ILE A 170 8.55 27.43 14.39
C ILE A 170 9.70 26.45 14.19
N THR A 171 10.91 27.00 14.09
CA THR A 171 12.16 26.25 14.01
C THR A 171 12.57 25.66 15.36
N GLU A 172 13.55 24.76 15.38
CA GLU A 172 14.10 24.17 16.60
C GLU A 172 14.65 25.22 17.57
N ARG A 173 15.27 26.29 17.04
CA ARG A 173 15.86 27.37 17.85
C ARG A 173 14.80 28.22 18.52
N GLU A 174 13.75 28.57 17.78
CA GLU A 174 12.61 29.28 18.32
C GLU A 174 11.85 28.43 19.33
N ALA A 175 11.70 27.13 19.07
CA ALA A 175 11.04 26.19 19.98
C ALA A 175 11.78 26.09 21.31
N LEU A 176 13.12 26.04 21.30
CA LEU A 176 13.92 26.08 22.52
C LEU A 176 13.76 27.42 23.25
N LYS A 177 13.88 28.54 22.53
CA LYS A 177 13.75 29.90 23.11
C LYS A 177 12.38 30.14 23.75
N LEU A 178 11.32 29.65 23.11
CA LEU A 178 9.95 29.78 23.59
C LEU A 178 9.57 28.73 24.62
N LYS A 179 10.47 27.80 25.00
CA LYS A 179 10.18 26.69 25.93
C LYS A 179 9.06 25.77 25.44
N VAL A 180 9.05 25.51 24.13
CA VAL A 180 8.23 24.48 23.48
C VAL A 180 8.94 23.13 23.56
N VAL A 181 10.26 23.13 23.46
CA VAL A 181 11.12 21.96 23.67
C VAL A 181 12.21 22.28 24.69
N ASP A 182 12.82 21.24 25.25
CA ASP A 182 13.76 21.36 26.37
C ASP A 182 15.22 21.49 25.93
N LEU A 183 15.57 20.98 24.75
CA LEU A 183 16.92 21.02 24.19
C LEU A 183 16.94 20.76 22.68
N ILE A 184 18.08 21.08 22.07
CA ILE A 184 18.43 20.70 20.70
C ILE A 184 19.58 19.71 20.76
N ALA A 185 19.49 18.63 19.99
CA ALA A 185 20.51 17.59 19.91
C ALA A 185 20.80 17.22 18.46
N ASP A 186 22.07 17.02 18.09
CA ASP A 186 22.46 16.77 16.69
C ASP A 186 22.24 15.32 16.26
N SER A 187 22.22 14.40 17.23
CA SER A 187 22.07 12.97 17.02
C SER A 187 21.55 12.28 18.28
N LEU A 188 21.16 11.01 18.16
CA LEU A 188 20.74 10.22 19.31
C LEU A 188 21.84 10.12 20.39
N PRO A 189 23.14 9.86 20.08
CA PRO A 189 24.20 9.93 21.07
C PRO A 189 24.31 11.29 21.79
N ASP A 190 24.28 12.40 21.05
CA ASP A 190 24.33 13.76 21.63
C ASP A 190 23.10 14.05 22.51
N LEU A 191 21.92 13.55 22.11
CA LEU A 191 20.72 13.61 22.93
C LEU A 191 20.93 12.90 24.27
N LEU A 192 21.45 11.67 24.25
CA LEU A 192 21.68 10.90 25.48
C LEU A 192 22.70 11.55 26.40
N ASP A 193 23.75 12.18 25.84
CA ASP A 193 24.72 12.94 26.63
C ASP A 193 24.08 14.18 27.29
N LYS A 194 23.20 14.89 26.57
CA LYS A 194 22.48 16.08 27.09
C LYS A 194 21.33 15.76 28.05
N LEU A 195 20.83 14.53 28.02
CA LEU A 195 19.80 14.04 28.93
C LEU A 195 20.38 13.57 30.26
N ASP A 196 21.66 13.21 30.29
CA ASP A 196 22.30 12.65 31.47
C ASP A 196 22.25 13.63 32.66
N GLY A 197 21.91 13.12 33.83
CA GLY A 197 21.71 13.90 35.06
C GLY A 197 20.41 14.71 35.12
N ARG A 198 19.57 14.72 34.07
CA ARG A 198 18.28 15.44 34.12
C ARG A 198 17.29 14.73 35.03
N VAL A 199 16.54 15.52 35.79
CA VAL A 199 15.50 15.03 36.69
C VAL A 199 14.14 15.13 36.00
N VAL A 200 13.43 14.01 35.92
CA VAL A 200 12.11 13.89 35.30
C VAL A 200 11.08 13.50 36.34
N LYS A 201 9.94 14.19 36.34
CA LYS A 201 8.78 13.84 37.17
C LYS A 201 7.88 12.85 36.43
N LEU A 202 7.74 11.65 36.97
CA LEU A 202 6.76 10.64 36.58
C LEU A 202 5.54 10.73 37.51
N PRO A 203 4.41 10.07 37.18
CA PRO A 203 3.21 10.09 38.03
C PRO A 203 3.46 9.61 39.46
N LYS A 204 4.34 8.61 39.65
CA LYS A 204 4.59 7.95 40.94
C LYS A 204 5.97 8.24 41.54
N ALA A 205 6.89 8.82 40.77
CA ALA A 205 8.28 8.96 41.18
C ALA A 205 8.97 10.11 40.44
N THR A 206 10.04 10.61 41.02
CA THR A 206 10.98 11.50 40.34
C THR A 206 12.24 10.69 40.03
N VAL A 207 12.65 10.66 38.77
CA VAL A 207 13.76 9.83 38.29
C VAL A 207 14.84 10.72 37.68
N THR A 208 16.09 10.47 38.04
CA THR A 208 17.25 11.09 37.38
C THR A 208 17.70 10.20 36.23
N LEU A 209 17.85 10.80 35.05
CA LEU A 209 18.28 10.11 33.84
C LEU A 209 19.78 9.81 33.91
N ALA A 210 20.16 8.55 33.77
CA ALA A 210 21.54 8.08 33.64
C ALA A 210 21.72 7.50 32.22
N THR A 211 21.80 8.38 31.23
CA THR A 211 21.75 8.04 29.79
C THR A 211 23.13 8.04 29.14
N LYS A 212 24.15 8.62 29.77
CA LYS A 212 25.50 8.67 29.21
C LYS A 212 26.12 7.28 29.14
N GLY A 213 26.48 6.86 27.93
CA GLY A 213 27.02 5.51 27.68
C GLY A 213 26.03 4.37 27.89
N ALA A 214 24.73 4.67 28.06
CA ALA A 214 23.70 3.65 28.16
C ALA A 214 23.50 2.96 26.80
N PRO A 215 23.37 1.61 26.75
CA PRO A 215 23.13 0.92 25.50
C PRO A 215 21.75 1.27 24.96
N VAL A 216 21.70 1.75 23.71
CA VAL A 216 20.44 1.97 22.99
C VAL A 216 19.90 0.63 22.51
N ARG A 217 18.70 0.28 22.93
CA ARG A 217 18.00 -0.93 22.48
C ARG A 217 16.81 -0.54 21.62
N PRO A 218 16.83 -0.86 20.32
CA PRO A 218 15.65 -0.66 19.49
C PRO A 218 14.53 -1.58 19.99
N ILE A 219 13.31 -1.04 20.09
CA ILE A 219 12.11 -1.83 20.33
C ILE A 219 11.83 -2.62 19.07
N GLU A 220 12.13 -3.92 19.10
CA GLU A 220 11.84 -4.81 17.99
C GLU A 220 10.33 -4.90 17.76
N ILE A 221 9.91 -4.41 16.59
CA ILE A 221 8.54 -4.58 16.09
C ILE A 221 8.38 -6.05 15.69
N GLY A 222 7.49 -6.76 16.38
CA GLY A 222 7.19 -8.16 16.09
C GLY A 222 6.64 -8.36 14.68
N VAL A 223 6.74 -9.58 14.15
CA VAL A 223 6.28 -9.93 12.78
C VAL A 223 4.83 -9.52 12.56
N ARG A 224 3.96 -9.75 13.54
CA ARG A 224 2.55 -9.36 13.49
C ARG A 224 2.39 -7.86 13.28
N ASP A 225 3.04 -7.04 14.10
CA ASP A 225 2.90 -5.58 14.03
C ASP A 225 3.53 -5.01 12.77
N ARG A 226 4.62 -5.63 12.28
CA ARG A 226 5.21 -5.32 10.98
C ARG A 226 4.22 -5.57 9.84
N VAL A 227 3.56 -6.73 9.84
CA VAL A 227 2.53 -7.07 8.84
C VAL A 227 1.34 -6.10 8.92
N LEU A 228 0.87 -5.79 10.13
CA LEU A 228 -0.22 -4.83 10.32
C LEU A 228 0.16 -3.42 9.84
N ASN A 229 1.41 -2.98 10.07
CA ASN A 229 1.90 -1.69 9.60
C ASN A 229 1.95 -1.65 8.06
N VAL A 230 2.45 -2.71 7.44
CA VAL A 230 2.48 -2.83 5.98
C VAL A 230 1.07 -2.85 5.38
N ILE A 231 0.13 -3.60 5.96
CA ILE A 231 -1.25 -3.68 5.44
C ILE A 231 -2.01 -2.36 5.59
N THR A 232 -1.69 -1.57 6.61
CA THR A 232 -2.36 -0.27 6.86
C THR A 232 -1.77 0.86 6.01
N ASP A 233 -0.74 0.59 5.20
CA ASP A 233 -0.29 1.55 4.19
C ASP A 233 -1.37 1.70 3.09
N PRO A 234 -1.80 2.94 2.76
CA PRO A 234 -2.82 3.19 1.74
C PRO A 234 -2.50 2.57 0.36
N ASN A 235 -1.22 2.54 -0.04
CA ASN A 235 -0.82 1.95 -1.32
C ASN A 235 -0.93 0.44 -1.27
N VAL A 236 -0.50 -0.18 -0.17
CA VAL A 236 -0.59 -1.64 0.01
C VAL A 236 -2.05 -2.07 0.07
N ALA A 237 -2.89 -1.37 0.85
CA ALA A 237 -4.32 -1.64 0.93
C ALA A 237 -4.99 -1.53 -0.46
N TYR A 238 -4.64 -0.51 -1.23
CA TYR A 238 -5.10 -0.34 -2.61
C TYR A 238 -4.64 -1.48 -3.54
N ILE A 239 -3.36 -1.86 -3.50
CA ILE A 239 -2.81 -2.96 -4.30
C ILE A 239 -3.50 -4.28 -3.95
N LEU A 240 -3.66 -4.58 -2.66
CA LEU A 240 -4.37 -5.76 -2.18
C LEU A 240 -5.82 -5.80 -2.66
N MET A 241 -6.52 -4.66 -2.64
CA MET A 241 -7.87 -4.55 -3.19
C MET A 241 -7.90 -4.84 -4.69
N MET A 242 -7.01 -4.21 -5.47
CA MET A 242 -6.94 -4.37 -6.91
C MET A 242 -6.57 -5.79 -7.34
N LEU A 243 -5.54 -6.38 -6.72
CA LEU A 243 -5.17 -7.78 -6.92
C LEU A 243 -6.28 -8.73 -6.46
N GLY A 244 -6.94 -8.36 -5.37
CA GLY A 244 -8.07 -9.07 -4.82
C GLY A 244 -9.24 -9.18 -5.79
N MET A 245 -9.65 -8.05 -6.36
CA MET A 245 -10.67 -7.98 -7.41
C MET A 245 -10.25 -8.74 -8.67
N LEU A 246 -8.98 -8.65 -9.07
CA LEU A 246 -8.46 -9.34 -10.25
C LEU A 246 -8.45 -10.86 -10.05
N GLY A 247 -8.03 -11.35 -8.88
CA GLY A 247 -8.02 -12.77 -8.54
C GLY A 247 -9.42 -13.38 -8.56
N LEU A 248 -10.41 -12.68 -7.99
CA LEU A 248 -11.82 -13.09 -8.07
C LEU A 248 -12.32 -13.11 -9.53
N PHE A 249 -11.97 -12.10 -10.34
CA PHE A 249 -12.35 -12.09 -11.75
C PHE A 249 -11.82 -13.30 -12.50
N PHE A 250 -10.56 -13.69 -12.28
CA PHE A 250 -9.96 -14.86 -12.94
C PHE A 250 -10.62 -16.17 -12.55
N GLU A 251 -10.94 -16.36 -11.27
CA GLU A 251 -11.65 -17.57 -10.79
C GLU A 251 -13.06 -17.65 -11.38
N LEU A 252 -13.81 -16.54 -11.41
CA LEU A 252 -15.15 -16.49 -11.99
C LEU A 252 -15.17 -16.70 -13.50
N SER A 253 -14.15 -16.22 -14.21
CA SER A 253 -14.04 -16.35 -15.66
C SER A 253 -13.51 -17.71 -16.11
N ASN A 254 -12.73 -18.38 -15.27
CA ASN A 254 -12.15 -19.69 -15.55
C ASN A 254 -12.43 -20.65 -14.38
N PRO A 255 -13.68 -21.17 -14.29
CA PRO A 255 -14.02 -22.13 -13.25
C PRO A 255 -13.06 -23.32 -13.26
N GLY A 256 -12.44 -23.60 -12.11
CA GLY A 256 -11.47 -24.70 -11.94
C GLY A 256 -10.05 -24.26 -11.61
N VAL A 257 -9.70 -22.98 -11.81
CA VAL A 257 -8.42 -22.42 -11.34
C VAL A 257 -8.66 -21.76 -9.98
N VAL A 258 -8.63 -22.56 -8.91
CA VAL A 258 -8.94 -22.14 -7.53
C VAL A 258 -7.91 -21.15 -6.95
N LEU A 259 -6.66 -21.23 -7.38
CA LEU A 259 -5.54 -20.49 -6.79
C LEU A 259 -5.70 -18.94 -6.88
N PRO A 260 -5.99 -18.32 -8.05
CA PRO A 260 -6.27 -16.89 -8.15
C PRO A 260 -7.42 -16.44 -7.27
N GLY A 261 -8.44 -17.28 -7.12
CA GLY A 261 -9.60 -17.06 -6.27
C GLY A 261 -9.26 -16.90 -4.79
N VAL A 262 -8.51 -17.88 -4.27
CA VAL A 262 -8.05 -17.87 -2.88
C VAL A 262 -7.13 -16.69 -2.60
N ILE A 263 -6.15 -16.42 -3.47
CA ILE A 263 -5.26 -15.27 -3.35
C ILE A 263 -6.08 -13.97 -3.41
N GLY A 264 -7.05 -13.91 -4.31
CA GLY A 264 -7.93 -12.77 -4.49
C GLY A 264 -8.78 -12.48 -3.25
N GLY A 265 -9.43 -13.52 -2.72
CA GLY A 265 -10.25 -13.45 -1.52
C GLY A 265 -9.46 -13.03 -0.28
N ILE A 266 -8.29 -13.64 -0.05
CA ILE A 266 -7.40 -13.23 1.07
C ILE A 266 -6.98 -11.78 0.91
N SER A 267 -6.58 -11.36 -0.29
CA SER A 267 -6.14 -9.98 -0.54
C SER A 267 -7.27 -8.98 -0.29
N LEU A 268 -8.50 -9.28 -0.69
CA LEU A 268 -9.66 -8.44 -0.38
C LEU A 268 -9.97 -8.36 1.12
N ILE A 269 -9.91 -9.47 1.84
CA ILE A 269 -10.14 -9.48 3.30
C ILE A 269 -9.11 -8.59 4.00
N LEU A 270 -7.83 -8.69 3.61
CA LEU A 270 -6.78 -7.85 4.17
C LEU A 270 -6.95 -6.36 3.79
N ALA A 271 -7.39 -6.08 2.56
CA ALA A 271 -7.71 -4.70 2.15
C ALA A 271 -8.88 -4.13 2.98
N PHE A 272 -9.96 -4.88 3.20
CA PHE A 272 -11.07 -4.45 4.04
C PHE A 272 -10.65 -4.22 5.49
N PHE A 273 -9.76 -5.06 6.03
CA PHE A 273 -9.18 -4.84 7.35
C PHE A 273 -8.40 -3.51 7.41
N ALA A 274 -7.61 -3.18 6.38
CA ALA A 274 -6.92 -1.90 6.29
C ALA A 274 -7.91 -0.72 6.23
N PHE A 275 -8.98 -0.86 5.44
CA PHE A 275 -10.01 0.17 5.27
C PHE A 275 -10.78 0.49 6.55
N GLN A 276 -10.84 -0.43 7.52
CA GLN A 276 -11.39 -0.11 8.85
C GLN A 276 -10.57 0.97 9.58
N SER A 277 -9.27 1.05 9.29
CA SER A 277 -8.35 1.98 9.94
C SER A 277 -8.06 3.24 9.11
N LEU A 278 -8.46 3.24 7.83
CA LEU A 278 -8.21 4.31 6.88
C LEU A 278 -9.49 5.07 6.54
N PRO A 279 -9.43 6.39 6.32
CA PRO A 279 -10.60 7.18 5.94
C PRO A 279 -10.93 6.96 4.46
N ILE A 280 -11.62 5.85 4.15
CA ILE A 280 -11.99 5.51 2.78
C ILE A 280 -13.17 6.32 2.27
N ASN A 281 -13.12 6.69 1.00
CA ASN A 281 -14.24 7.23 0.26
C ASN A 281 -14.96 6.11 -0.49
N TYR A 282 -16.21 5.85 -0.10
CA TYR A 282 -17.03 4.83 -0.76
C TYR A 282 -17.31 5.12 -2.24
N ALA A 283 -17.33 6.39 -2.65
CA ALA A 283 -17.47 6.74 -4.07
C ALA A 283 -16.26 6.26 -4.89
N GLY A 284 -15.04 6.37 -4.32
CA GLY A 284 -13.82 5.85 -4.96
C GLY A 284 -13.88 4.33 -5.15
N VAL A 285 -14.28 3.59 -4.11
CA VAL A 285 -14.47 2.12 -4.19
C VAL A 285 -15.51 1.74 -5.25
N LEU A 286 -16.66 2.42 -5.26
CA LEU A 286 -17.73 2.15 -6.23
C LEU A 286 -17.30 2.47 -7.67
N LEU A 287 -16.53 3.54 -7.89
CA LEU A 287 -16.00 3.88 -9.20
C LEU A 287 -14.98 2.85 -9.72
N ILE A 288 -14.12 2.32 -8.85
CA ILE A 288 -13.20 1.23 -9.21
C ILE A 288 -13.99 -0.03 -9.60
N LEU A 289 -14.95 -0.43 -8.77
CA LEU A 289 -15.80 -1.59 -9.04
C LEU A 289 -16.57 -1.41 -10.36
N PHE A 290 -17.15 -0.23 -10.57
CA PHE A 290 -17.83 0.11 -11.81
C PHE A 290 -16.89 0.04 -13.02
N GLY A 291 -15.66 0.55 -12.88
CA GLY A 291 -14.66 0.47 -13.93
C GLY A 291 -14.30 -0.96 -14.33
N ILE A 292 -14.16 -1.85 -13.35
CA ILE A 292 -13.94 -3.29 -13.59
C ILE A 292 -15.16 -3.92 -14.28
N VAL A 293 -16.38 -3.60 -13.85
CA VAL A 293 -17.61 -4.10 -14.49
C VAL A 293 -17.69 -3.66 -15.95
N LEU A 294 -17.34 -2.41 -16.27
CA LEU A 294 -17.30 -1.93 -17.65
C LEU A 294 -16.26 -2.68 -18.50
N LEU A 295 -15.07 -2.94 -17.95
CA LEU A 295 -14.04 -3.74 -18.62
C LEU A 295 -14.51 -5.18 -18.89
N ILE A 296 -15.24 -5.79 -17.96
CA ILE A 296 -15.86 -7.11 -18.16
C ILE A 296 -16.97 -7.05 -19.21
N ALA A 297 -17.79 -5.99 -19.20
CA ALA A 297 -18.90 -5.82 -20.12
C ALA A 297 -18.42 -5.70 -21.58
N GLU A 298 -17.27 -5.09 -21.84
CA GLU A 298 -16.64 -5.06 -23.17
C GLU A 298 -16.38 -6.46 -23.75
N ILE A 299 -16.10 -7.47 -22.91
CA ILE A 299 -15.87 -8.84 -23.38
C ILE A 299 -17.17 -9.46 -23.92
N LYS A 300 -18.32 -9.08 -23.34
CA LYS A 300 -19.63 -9.65 -23.72
C LYS A 300 -20.36 -8.81 -24.77
N ILE A 301 -20.12 -7.50 -24.78
CA ILE A 301 -20.79 -6.52 -25.64
C ILE A 301 -19.72 -5.90 -26.52
N VAL A 302 -19.83 -6.09 -27.84
CA VAL A 302 -18.90 -5.50 -28.82
C VAL A 302 -19.14 -3.99 -28.87
N SER A 303 -18.46 -3.24 -27.99
CA SER A 303 -18.62 -1.79 -27.84
C SER A 303 -17.56 -0.99 -28.58
N HIS A 304 -16.65 -1.68 -29.27
CA HIS A 304 -15.52 -1.09 -30.00
C HIS A 304 -14.60 -0.26 -29.08
N GLY A 305 -14.49 -0.64 -27.80
CA GLY A 305 -13.58 -0.05 -26.83
C GLY A 305 -14.14 1.14 -26.03
N ILE A 306 -15.40 1.53 -26.23
CA ILE A 306 -16.02 2.62 -25.46
C ILE A 306 -16.17 2.23 -23.99
N LEU A 307 -16.64 1.01 -23.70
CA LEU A 307 -16.75 0.51 -22.33
C LEU A 307 -15.37 0.32 -21.72
N ALA A 308 -14.38 -0.14 -22.51
CA ALA A 308 -13.00 -0.23 -22.06
C ALA A 308 -12.44 1.13 -21.62
N LEU A 309 -12.58 2.18 -22.43
CA LEU A 309 -12.13 3.52 -22.08
C LEU A 309 -12.85 4.06 -20.83
N GLY A 310 -14.18 3.92 -20.78
CA GLY A 310 -14.97 4.29 -19.61
C GLY A 310 -14.54 3.54 -18.35
N GLY A 311 -14.18 2.26 -18.49
CA GLY A 311 -13.67 1.43 -17.41
C GLY A 311 -12.33 1.91 -16.85
N ILE A 312 -11.38 2.22 -17.75
CA ILE A 312 -10.06 2.76 -17.38
C ILE A 312 -10.20 4.10 -16.66
N VAL A 313 -11.00 5.01 -17.20
CA VAL A 313 -11.23 6.34 -16.62
C VAL A 313 -11.90 6.21 -15.25
N SER A 314 -12.95 5.39 -15.14
CA SER A 314 -13.66 5.18 -13.86
C SER A 314 -12.74 4.61 -12.80
N MET A 315 -11.91 3.63 -13.17
CA MET A 315 -10.94 3.03 -12.27
C MET A 315 -9.87 4.04 -11.84
N ALA A 316 -9.32 4.83 -12.77
CA ALA A 316 -8.33 5.86 -12.45
C ALA A 316 -8.89 6.94 -11.51
N LEU A 317 -10.10 7.45 -11.80
CA LEU A 317 -10.77 8.43 -10.93
C LEU A 317 -11.11 7.83 -9.57
N GLY A 318 -11.61 6.60 -9.53
CA GLY A 318 -11.90 5.90 -8.29
C GLY A 318 -10.66 5.68 -7.42
N SER A 319 -9.52 5.31 -8.03
CA SER A 319 -8.23 5.16 -7.34
C SER A 319 -7.70 6.47 -6.78
N LEU A 320 -7.90 7.59 -7.48
CA LEU A 320 -7.51 8.92 -7.01
C LEU A 320 -8.39 9.40 -5.85
N MET A 321 -9.67 9.04 -5.87
CA MET A 321 -10.65 9.45 -4.85
C MET A 321 -10.72 8.49 -3.66
N LEU A 322 -9.99 7.37 -3.67
CA LEU A 322 -10.20 6.25 -2.73
C LEU A 322 -10.09 6.63 -1.24
N PHE A 323 -9.30 7.64 -0.90
CA PHE A 323 -9.09 8.09 0.48
C PHE A 323 -9.43 9.58 0.65
N ASP A 324 -10.17 9.91 1.71
CA ASP A 324 -10.71 11.25 2.00
C ASP A 324 -9.73 12.17 2.75
N ALA A 325 -8.46 11.77 2.87
CA ALA A 325 -7.45 12.47 3.66
C ALA A 325 -6.06 12.60 2.99
N PRO A 326 -5.99 13.02 1.72
CA PRO A 326 -4.74 13.04 0.96
C PRO A 326 -3.68 14.00 1.56
N GLU A 327 -4.11 15.08 2.22
CA GLU A 327 -3.22 16.08 2.81
C GLU A 327 -2.50 15.60 4.07
N LEU A 328 -3.07 14.62 4.77
CA LEU A 328 -2.44 13.95 5.91
C LEU A 328 -1.46 12.85 5.49
N GLY A 329 -1.26 12.64 4.18
CA GLY A 329 -0.43 11.55 3.65
C GLY A 329 -1.21 10.27 3.34
N PHE A 330 -2.52 10.20 3.61
CA PHE A 330 -3.38 9.08 3.21
C PHE A 330 -3.80 9.22 1.74
N ARG A 331 -2.84 9.24 0.83
CA ARG A 331 -3.08 9.23 -0.63
C ARG A 331 -2.45 8.00 -1.25
N VAL A 332 -3.13 7.42 -2.23
CA VAL A 332 -2.48 6.43 -3.09
C VAL A 332 -1.48 7.18 -3.96
N SER A 333 -0.23 6.76 -3.90
CA SER A 333 0.83 7.29 -4.74
C SER A 333 0.58 6.95 -6.20
N TRP A 334 1.01 7.84 -7.11
CA TRP A 334 0.99 7.57 -8.55
C TRP A 334 1.75 6.29 -8.92
N TRP A 335 2.75 5.91 -8.13
CA TRP A 335 3.49 4.66 -8.27
C TRP A 335 2.70 3.39 -7.94
N ALA A 336 1.62 3.49 -7.18
CA ALA A 336 0.68 2.38 -7.04
C ALA A 336 -0.44 2.46 -8.08
N ILE A 337 -0.97 3.66 -8.36
CA ILE A 337 -2.09 3.83 -9.30
C ILE A 337 -1.71 3.41 -10.72
N VAL A 338 -0.64 3.99 -11.28
CA VAL A 338 -0.28 3.79 -12.70
C VAL A 338 -0.02 2.31 -13.01
N PRO A 339 0.79 1.57 -12.23
CA PRO A 339 1.01 0.15 -12.51
C PRO A 339 -0.25 -0.69 -12.33
N MET A 340 -1.08 -0.45 -11.31
CA MET A 340 -2.27 -1.28 -11.09
C MET A 340 -3.37 -1.02 -12.12
N VAL A 341 -3.62 0.25 -12.45
CA VAL A 341 -4.53 0.64 -13.53
C VAL A 341 -4.01 0.11 -14.85
N GLY A 342 -2.72 0.30 -15.16
CA GLY A 342 -2.09 -0.18 -16.39
C GLY A 342 -2.12 -1.69 -16.53
N LEU A 343 -1.78 -2.44 -15.47
CA LEU A 343 -1.80 -3.90 -15.44
C LEU A 343 -3.21 -4.44 -15.69
N THR A 344 -4.20 -3.91 -14.95
CA THR A 344 -5.59 -4.34 -15.09
C THR A 344 -6.09 -4.03 -16.51
N SER A 345 -5.93 -2.78 -16.96
CA SER A 345 -6.38 -2.34 -18.29
C SER A 345 -5.69 -3.13 -19.40
N GLY A 346 -4.37 -3.30 -19.32
CA GLY A 346 -3.58 -4.03 -20.30
C GLY A 346 -3.97 -5.51 -20.39
N LEU A 347 -4.22 -6.14 -19.26
CA LEU A 347 -4.72 -7.52 -19.21
C LEU A 347 -6.09 -7.66 -19.87
N PHE A 348 -7.04 -6.78 -19.55
CA PHE A 348 -8.37 -6.82 -20.16
C PHE A 348 -8.32 -6.58 -21.67
N LEU A 349 -7.54 -5.58 -22.12
CA LEU A 349 -7.33 -5.31 -23.54
C LEU A 349 -6.65 -6.48 -24.27
N PHE A 350 -5.70 -7.16 -23.62
CA PHE A 350 -5.07 -8.36 -24.15
C PHE A 350 -6.08 -9.50 -24.32
N VAL A 351 -6.94 -9.75 -23.32
CA VAL A 351 -7.99 -10.78 -23.40
C VAL A 351 -8.97 -10.47 -24.53
N VAL A 352 -9.40 -9.21 -24.69
CA VAL A 352 -10.26 -8.79 -25.80
C VAL A 352 -9.56 -9.00 -27.14
N ALA A 353 -8.31 -8.56 -27.29
CA ALA A 353 -7.54 -8.71 -28.52
C ALA A 353 -7.31 -10.19 -28.89
N ALA A 354 -7.02 -11.03 -27.89
CA ALA A 354 -6.87 -12.47 -28.08
C ALA A 354 -8.19 -13.13 -28.48
N GLY A 355 -9.31 -12.73 -27.85
CA GLY A 355 -10.66 -13.20 -28.21
C GLY A 355 -11.05 -12.82 -29.64
N VAL A 356 -10.84 -11.56 -30.03
CA VAL A 356 -11.07 -11.10 -31.41
C VAL A 356 -10.20 -11.88 -32.39
N ARG A 357 -8.89 -12.04 -32.13
CA ARG A 357 -8.00 -12.84 -32.99
C ARG A 357 -8.44 -14.29 -33.10
N ALA A 358 -8.89 -14.91 -32.01
CA ALA A 358 -9.38 -16.29 -32.01
C ALA A 358 -10.66 -16.44 -32.84
N LEU A 359 -11.55 -15.44 -32.80
CA LEU A 359 -12.78 -15.40 -33.61
C LEU A 359 -12.51 -15.09 -35.08
N SER A 360 -11.58 -14.18 -35.37
CA SER A 360 -11.20 -13.82 -36.74
C SER A 360 -10.33 -14.89 -37.43
N GLY A 361 -9.73 -15.82 -36.68
CA GLY A 361 -8.81 -16.84 -37.19
C GLY A 361 -9.45 -18.10 -37.79
N ARG A 362 -10.78 -18.21 -37.89
CA ARG A 362 -11.46 -19.45 -38.35
C ARG A 362 -12.68 -19.20 -39.25
N GLN A 363 -12.43 -18.67 -40.44
CA GLN A 363 -13.39 -18.72 -41.56
C GLN A 363 -12.94 -19.68 -42.69
N LEU A 364 -12.29 -20.80 -42.34
CA LEU A 364 -11.91 -21.86 -43.30
C LEU A 364 -12.75 -23.15 -43.16
N LEU A 365 -13.78 -23.17 -42.30
CA LEU A 365 -14.69 -24.31 -42.14
C LEU A 365 -16.12 -23.87 -42.49
N GLY A 366 -16.37 -23.76 -43.78
CA GLY A 366 -17.68 -23.52 -44.38
C GLY A 366 -17.61 -23.81 -45.88
N PRO A 367 -18.75 -23.82 -46.60
CA PRO A 367 -18.82 -24.08 -48.04
C PRO A 367 -17.81 -23.25 -48.86
N SER A 368 -17.46 -22.06 -48.38
CA SER A 368 -16.50 -21.13 -48.97
C SER A 368 -15.03 -21.60 -48.94
N GLY A 369 -14.66 -22.52 -48.03
CA GLY A 369 -13.31 -23.08 -47.93
C GLY A 369 -13.02 -24.19 -48.96
N LEU A 370 -14.05 -24.67 -49.66
CA LEU A 370 -13.91 -25.63 -50.75
C LEU A 370 -13.56 -24.95 -52.07
N VAL A 371 -13.86 -23.66 -52.23
CA VAL A 371 -13.56 -22.89 -53.45
C VAL A 371 -12.04 -22.78 -53.64
N GLY A 372 -11.56 -23.14 -54.83
CA GLY A 372 -10.15 -23.15 -55.19
C GLY A 372 -9.42 -24.47 -54.89
N THR A 373 -10.04 -25.41 -54.16
CA THR A 373 -9.45 -26.70 -53.81
C THR A 373 -9.49 -27.69 -54.97
N LEU A 374 -8.54 -28.64 -54.98
CA LEU A 374 -8.47 -29.71 -55.97
C LEU A 374 -9.23 -30.95 -55.49
N GLY A 375 -9.95 -31.58 -56.41
CA GLY A 375 -10.63 -32.85 -56.21
C GLY A 375 -10.40 -33.80 -57.38
N VAL A 376 -11.00 -34.99 -57.28
CA VAL A 376 -10.94 -36.01 -58.33
C VAL A 376 -12.35 -36.45 -58.70
N ALA A 377 -12.68 -36.45 -59.99
CA ALA A 377 -13.94 -37.01 -60.49
C ALA A 377 -14.00 -38.52 -60.21
N ARG A 378 -15.03 -38.98 -59.50
CA ARG A 378 -15.21 -40.44 -59.24
C ARG A 378 -15.94 -41.14 -60.37
N GLU A 379 -16.78 -40.40 -61.08
CA GLU A 379 -17.55 -40.85 -62.22
C GLU A 379 -17.49 -39.80 -63.33
N ARG A 380 -18.10 -40.10 -64.48
CA ARG A 380 -18.14 -39.15 -65.59
C ARG A 380 -19.15 -38.04 -65.27
N LEU A 381 -18.71 -36.79 -65.20
CA LEU A 381 -19.59 -35.64 -64.96
C LEU A 381 -20.06 -35.08 -66.31
N ALA A 382 -21.36 -35.14 -66.60
CA ALA A 382 -21.95 -34.61 -67.85
C ALA A 382 -23.47 -34.33 -67.73
N PRO A 383 -23.92 -33.15 -67.26
CA PRO A 383 -23.16 -32.12 -66.57
C PRO A 383 -23.00 -32.42 -65.07
N GLU A 384 -23.79 -33.32 -64.49
CA GLU A 384 -23.73 -33.66 -63.07
C GLU A 384 -22.98 -34.97 -62.83
N GLY A 385 -22.42 -35.11 -61.63
CA GLY A 385 -21.83 -36.34 -61.10
C GLY A 385 -21.22 -36.10 -59.73
N HIS A 386 -20.34 -36.99 -59.27
CA HIS A 386 -19.70 -36.89 -57.97
C HIS A 386 -18.18 -36.71 -58.05
N VAL A 387 -17.67 -35.84 -57.19
CA VAL A 387 -16.25 -35.55 -57.04
C VAL A 387 -15.82 -35.82 -55.60
N LEU A 388 -14.59 -36.30 -55.44
CA LEU A 388 -13.97 -36.46 -54.14
C LEU A 388 -13.11 -35.23 -53.85
N VAL A 389 -13.47 -34.46 -52.83
CA VAL A 389 -12.74 -33.28 -52.36
C VAL A 389 -12.49 -33.44 -50.87
N HIS A 390 -11.23 -33.30 -50.43
CA HIS A 390 -10.83 -33.50 -49.02
C HIS A 390 -11.26 -34.85 -48.39
N GLY A 391 -11.45 -35.89 -49.20
CA GLY A 391 -11.86 -37.23 -48.74
C GLY A 391 -13.38 -37.41 -48.61
N GLU A 392 -14.18 -36.39 -48.92
CA GLU A 392 -15.64 -36.45 -48.93
C GLU A 392 -16.18 -36.49 -50.38
N LEU A 393 -17.29 -37.21 -50.57
CA LEU A 393 -17.96 -37.30 -51.86
C LEU A 393 -19.01 -36.19 -51.98
N TRP A 394 -18.82 -35.30 -52.93
CA TRP A 394 -19.69 -34.15 -53.17
C TRP A 394 -20.39 -34.27 -54.52
N ARG A 395 -21.66 -33.85 -54.58
CA ARG A 395 -22.37 -33.66 -55.86
C ARG A 395 -21.74 -32.47 -56.57
N ALA A 396 -21.43 -32.61 -57.84
CA ALA A 396 -20.77 -31.57 -58.62
C ALA A 396 -21.34 -31.45 -60.03
N VAL A 397 -21.29 -30.22 -60.54
CA VAL A 397 -21.67 -29.86 -61.91
C VAL A 397 -20.42 -29.42 -62.66
N ALA A 398 -20.12 -30.07 -63.78
CA ALA A 398 -19.01 -29.75 -64.65
C ALA A 398 -19.30 -28.48 -65.46
N GLU A 399 -18.45 -27.48 -65.30
CA GLU A 399 -18.46 -26.23 -66.06
C GLU A 399 -17.33 -26.30 -67.12
N GLY A 400 -17.68 -26.13 -68.40
CA GLY A 400 -16.70 -26.16 -69.51
C GLY A 400 -16.56 -27.49 -70.27
N GLY A 401 -17.44 -28.47 -70.05
CA GLY A 401 -17.52 -29.72 -70.81
C GLY A 401 -17.48 -30.98 -69.93
N PRO A 402 -17.75 -32.19 -70.49
CA PRO A 402 -17.78 -33.42 -69.72
C PRO A 402 -16.40 -33.79 -69.16
N LEU A 403 -16.35 -34.21 -67.90
CA LEU A 403 -15.12 -34.64 -67.20
C LEU A 403 -15.15 -36.15 -66.99
N GLU A 404 -14.07 -36.84 -67.38
CA GLU A 404 -13.98 -38.31 -67.27
C GLU A 404 -13.61 -38.76 -65.84
N PRO A 405 -13.95 -40.00 -65.44
CA PRO A 405 -13.56 -40.56 -64.16
C PRO A 405 -12.04 -40.50 -63.95
N GLY A 406 -11.60 -40.07 -62.77
CA GLY A 406 -10.19 -39.92 -62.40
C GLY A 406 -9.57 -38.57 -62.78
N ALA A 407 -10.29 -37.69 -63.49
CA ALA A 407 -9.78 -36.35 -63.82
C ALA A 407 -9.64 -35.47 -62.56
N GLN A 408 -8.56 -34.70 -62.49
CA GLN A 408 -8.41 -33.65 -61.47
C GLN A 408 -9.29 -32.46 -61.81
N VAL A 409 -10.04 -31.99 -60.82
CA VAL A 409 -11.00 -30.89 -60.95
C VAL A 409 -10.72 -29.84 -59.90
N ARG A 410 -11.00 -28.57 -60.22
CA ARG A 410 -10.91 -27.47 -59.26
C ARG A 410 -12.32 -26.97 -58.94
N VAL A 411 -12.62 -26.79 -57.67
CA VAL A 411 -13.90 -26.21 -57.22
C VAL A 411 -13.91 -24.71 -57.54
N LEU A 412 -14.85 -24.28 -58.36
CA LEU A 412 -15.01 -22.88 -58.79
C LEU A 412 -15.99 -22.12 -57.90
N ALA A 413 -17.05 -22.78 -57.45
CA ALA A 413 -18.06 -22.22 -56.57
C ALA A 413 -18.76 -23.33 -55.79
N VAL A 414 -19.43 -22.96 -54.69
CA VAL A 414 -20.28 -23.87 -53.91
C VAL A 414 -21.69 -23.31 -53.84
N ASP A 415 -22.64 -24.02 -54.44
CA ASP A 415 -24.07 -23.69 -54.44
C ASP A 415 -24.80 -24.69 -53.52
N GLY A 416 -24.92 -24.36 -52.24
CA GLY A 416 -25.54 -25.23 -51.24
C GLY A 416 -24.74 -26.52 -51.00
N LEU A 417 -25.29 -27.66 -51.41
CA LEU A 417 -24.65 -28.99 -51.32
C LEU A 417 -24.06 -29.46 -52.66
N THR A 418 -24.01 -28.58 -53.66
CA THR A 418 -23.51 -28.88 -55.00
C THR A 418 -22.29 -28.00 -55.33
N LEU A 419 -21.20 -28.63 -55.77
CA LEU A 419 -19.97 -27.94 -56.19
C LEU A 419 -20.00 -27.65 -57.69
N ARG A 420 -19.62 -26.44 -58.11
CA ARG A 420 -19.28 -26.19 -59.52
C ARG A 420 -17.80 -26.49 -59.70
N VAL A 421 -17.48 -27.36 -60.66
CA VAL A 421 -16.11 -27.81 -60.87
C VAL A 421 -15.69 -27.64 -62.33
N GLY A 422 -14.48 -27.15 -62.53
CA GLY A 422 -13.85 -27.06 -63.84
C GLY A 422 -12.69 -28.05 -63.94
N LYS A 423 -12.24 -28.33 -65.17
CA LYS A 423 -10.98 -29.05 -65.39
C LYS A 423 -9.85 -28.32 -64.68
N ALA A 424 -9.04 -29.03 -63.90
CA ALA A 424 -7.86 -28.42 -63.30
C ALA A 424 -6.82 -28.19 -64.42
N ASP A 425 -6.85 -27.00 -65.03
CA ASP A 425 -5.78 -26.59 -65.93
C ASP A 425 -4.48 -26.45 -65.12
N ALA A 426 -3.44 -27.15 -65.56
CA ALA A 426 -2.09 -26.87 -65.12
C ALA A 426 -1.74 -25.44 -65.59
N GLU A 427 -1.45 -24.58 -64.63
CA GLU A 427 -1.00 -23.17 -64.80
C GLU A 427 -2.07 -22.12 -65.16
N ARG A 428 -2.55 -21.41 -64.13
CA ARG A 428 -2.52 -19.93 -64.16
C ARG A 428 -1.96 -19.44 -62.83
N GLY A 429 -0.83 -18.74 -62.94
CA GLY A 429 -0.17 -18.06 -61.83
C GLY A 429 -1.04 -16.98 -61.20
N ASN A 430 -0.76 -16.77 -59.92
CA ASN A 430 -1.24 -15.72 -59.05
C ASN A 430 -1.15 -14.32 -59.71
N PRO A 431 -2.07 -13.41 -59.38
CA PRO A 431 -1.65 -12.10 -58.86
C PRO A 431 -1.68 -12.08 -57.34
#